data_AF-F2D1L4-F1
#
_entry.id   AF-F2D1L4-F1
#
_cell.length_a   1.000
_cell.length_b   1.000
_cell.length_c   1.000
_cell.angle_alpha   90.00
_cell.angle_beta   90.00
_cell.angle_gamma   90.00
#
_symmetry.space_group_name_H-M   'P 1'
#
loop_
_entity.id
_entity.type
_entity.pdbx_description
1 polymer ?
#
loop_
_entity_poly.entity_id
_entity_poly.type
_entity_poly.pdbx_seq_one_letter_code
_entity_poly.pdbx_strand_id
1 'polypeptide(L)'
;EKTLEYSRREGAERETRSMEGTLAAATELLADVFVLFLGTLAQGPGFRTFWLGVLRRMDTCIKSDLAAGGGAGVMQELVPRMLKRMILEMKNKEVLVQREGDELWEITHIQIQWIAPAVNEELFPE
;
A
#
# COMPACT_ATOMS: atom_id res chain seq x y z
N GLU A 1 -19.40 2.00 23.04
CA GLU A 1 -19.79 3.14 23.89
C GLU A 1 -18.80 4.32 23.78
N LYS A 2 -17.50 4.14 24.06
CA LYS A 2 -16.48 5.20 23.87
C LYS A 2 -16.34 5.77 22.44
N THR A 3 -16.64 4.97 21.41
CA THR A 3 -16.54 5.41 20.00
C THR A 3 -17.64 6.42 19.62
N LEU A 4 -18.80 6.36 20.28
CA LEU A 4 -19.94 7.26 20.02
C LEU A 4 -19.79 8.63 20.69
N GLU A 5 -18.97 8.73 21.74
CA GLU A 5 -18.67 10.02 22.38
C GLU A 5 -17.64 10.84 21.61
N TYR A 6 -16.75 10.19 20.85
CA TYR A 6 -15.73 10.88 20.06
C TYR A 6 -16.33 11.64 18.87
N SER A 7 -17.36 11.08 18.23
CA SER A 7 -18.06 11.71 17.10
C SER A 7 -18.88 12.94 17.48
N ARG A 8 -19.10 13.17 18.78
CA ARG A 8 -19.88 14.31 19.30
C ARG A 8 -19.03 15.52 19.70
N ARG A 9 -17.70 15.45 19.56
CA ARG A 9 -16.80 16.59 19.81
C ARG A 9 -16.75 17.50 18.58
N GLU A 10 -17.02 18.79 18.78
CA GLU A 10 -16.66 19.84 17.83
C GLU A 10 -15.15 19.73 17.54
N GLY A 11 -14.80 19.28 16.33
CA GLY A 11 -13.40 19.07 15.91
C GLY A 11 -13.06 17.66 15.41
N ALA A 12 -13.88 16.64 15.70
CA ALA A 12 -13.57 15.25 15.33
C ALA A 12 -13.37 15.05 13.81
N GLU A 13 -14.21 15.68 12.96
CA GLU A 13 -14.07 15.62 11.50
C GLU A 13 -12.83 16.35 10.96
N ARG A 14 -12.33 17.35 11.69
CA ARG A 14 -11.10 18.05 11.34
C ARG A 14 -9.89 17.21 11.71
N GLU A 15 -9.94 16.54 12.86
CA GLU A 15 -8.91 15.61 13.31
C GLU A 15 -8.80 14.39 12.39
N THR A 16 -9.92 13.76 12.02
CA THR A 16 -9.92 12.61 11.09
C THR A 16 -9.36 12.98 9.72
N ARG A 17 -9.74 14.14 9.16
CA ARG A 17 -9.15 14.65 7.91
C ARG A 17 -7.64 14.92 8.05
N SER A 18 -7.20 15.46 9.19
CA SER A 18 -5.78 15.68 9.46
C SER A 18 -5.01 14.35 9.55
N MET A 19 -5.63 13.31 10.13
CA MET A 19 -5.07 11.97 10.20
C MET A 19 -5.00 11.32 8.81
N GLU A 20 -6.05 11.45 8.00
CA GLU A 20 -6.07 10.95 6.62
C GLU A 20 -4.97 11.60 5.78
N GLY A 21 -4.80 12.93 5.89
CA GLY A 21 -3.74 13.65 5.19
C GLY A 21 -2.33 13.23 5.64
N THR A 22 -2.13 13.00 6.93
CA THR A 22 -0.84 12.51 7.47
C THR A 22 -0.56 11.08 6.98
N LEU A 23 -1.56 10.21 6.99
CA LEU A 23 -1.44 8.85 6.50
C LEU A 23 -1.11 8.83 5.00
N ALA A 24 -1.81 9.65 4.21
CA ALA A 24 -1.55 9.79 2.78
C ALA A 24 -0.10 10.21 2.50
N ALA A 25 0.38 11.26 3.17
CA ALA A 25 1.77 11.72 3.02
C ALA A 25 2.79 10.65 3.44
N ALA A 26 2.52 9.89 4.51
CA ALA A 26 3.37 8.80 4.94
C ALA A 26 3.38 7.63 3.93
N THR A 27 2.23 7.30 3.34
CA THR A 27 2.11 6.28 2.29
C THR A 27 2.88 6.67 1.03
N GLU A 28 2.82 7.94 0.61
CA GLU A 28 3.61 8.45 -0.51
C GLU A 28 5.11 8.40 -0.21
N LEU A 29 5.53 8.88 0.97
CA LEU A 29 6.92 8.85 1.40
C LEU A 29 7.47 7.42 1.45
N LEU A 30 6.69 6.46 1.95
CA LEU A 30 7.08 5.05 1.95
C LEU A 30 7.37 4.54 0.54
N ALA A 31 6.51 4.85 -0.43
CA ALA A 31 6.68 4.44 -1.81
C ALA A 31 7.89 5.12 -2.47
N ASP A 32 8.09 6.43 -2.22
CA ASP A 32 9.24 7.19 -2.70
C ASP A 32 10.57 6.60 -2.20
N VAL A 33 10.67 6.38 -0.89
CA VAL A 33 11.86 5.80 -0.26
C VAL A 33 12.09 4.37 -0.73
N PHE A 34 11.03 3.56 -0.83
CA PHE A 34 11.13 2.20 -1.36
C PHE A 34 11.71 2.19 -2.77
N VAL A 35 11.17 2.99 -3.69
CA VAL A 35 11.63 3.08 -5.09
C VAL A 35 13.07 3.56 -5.17
N LEU A 36 13.41 4.62 -4.41
CA LEU A 36 14.74 5.21 -4.37
C LEU A 36 15.80 4.18 -3.93
N PHE A 37 15.52 3.41 -2.88
CA PHE A 37 16.47 2.47 -2.29
C PHE A 37 16.27 1.02 -2.73
N LEU A 38 15.36 0.74 -3.68
CA LEU A 38 15.00 -0.63 -4.07
C LEU A 38 16.20 -1.51 -4.37
N GLY A 39 17.20 -0.99 -5.11
CA GLY A 39 18.39 -1.77 -5.48
C GLY A 39 19.19 -2.24 -4.26
N THR A 40 19.29 -1.40 -3.22
CA THR A 40 19.95 -1.75 -1.95
C THR A 40 19.07 -2.67 -1.10
N LEU A 41 17.77 -2.38 -1.03
CA LEU A 41 16.81 -3.18 -0.26
C LEU A 41 16.74 -4.61 -0.77
N ALA A 42 16.71 -4.80 -2.09
CA ALA A 42 16.59 -6.10 -2.75
C ALA A 42 17.79 -7.04 -2.51
N GLN A 43 18.96 -6.49 -2.18
CA GLN A 43 20.15 -7.29 -1.85
C GLN A 43 20.13 -7.83 -0.41
N GLY A 44 19.22 -7.33 0.44
CA GLY A 44 19.11 -7.76 1.82
C GLY A 44 18.51 -9.18 1.93
N PRO A 45 19.04 -10.06 2.79
CA PRO A 45 18.52 -11.43 2.94
C PRO A 45 17.07 -11.49 3.45
N GLY A 46 16.56 -10.39 4.02
CA GLY A 46 15.18 -10.26 4.51
C GLY A 46 14.24 -9.51 3.56
N PHE A 47 14.64 -9.23 2.32
CA PHE A 47 13.86 -8.37 1.41
C PHE A 47 12.43 -8.86 1.22
N ARG A 48 12.21 -10.16 1.02
CA ARG A 48 10.86 -10.74 0.86
C ARG A 48 9.97 -10.47 2.08
N THR A 49 10.50 -10.67 3.28
CA THR A 49 9.77 -10.40 4.54
C THR A 49 9.47 -8.92 4.69
N PHE A 50 10.43 -8.06 4.36
CA PHE A 50 10.25 -6.61 4.35
C PHE A 50 9.13 -6.20 3.37
N TRP A 51 9.18 -6.69 2.13
CA TRP A 51 8.18 -6.41 1.11
C TRP A 51 6.78 -6.87 1.52
N LEU A 52 6.65 -8.07 2.10
CA LEU A 52 5.38 -8.51 2.66
C LEU A 52 4.87 -7.59 3.78
N GLY A 53 5.79 -7.04 4.58
CA GLY A 53 5.48 -5.99 5.55
C GLY A 53 4.89 -4.74 4.89
N VAL A 54 5.50 -4.28 3.79
CA VAL A 54 4.99 -3.15 2.98
C VAL A 54 3.59 -3.44 2.46
N LEU A 55 3.36 -4.61 1.85
CA LEU A 55 2.05 -5.02 1.34
C LEU A 55 0.97 -5.03 2.43
N ARG A 56 1.27 -5.58 3.62
CA ARG A 56 0.35 -5.57 4.76
C ARG A 56 0.03 -4.16 5.26
N ARG A 57 1.01 -3.24 5.21
CA ARG A 57 0.76 -1.83 5.55
C ARG A 57 -0.11 -1.15 4.51
N MET A 58 0.09 -1.43 3.22
CA MET A 58 -0.79 -0.93 2.16
C MET A 58 -2.23 -1.45 2.31
N ASP A 59 -2.40 -2.74 2.64
CA ASP A 59 -3.71 -3.31 2.95
C ASP A 59 -4.40 -2.62 4.14
N THR A 60 -3.63 -2.31 5.19
CA THR A 60 -4.15 -1.56 6.34
C THR A 60 -4.53 -0.13 5.96
N CYS A 61 -3.73 0.54 5.12
CA CYS A 61 -3.97 1.90 4.69
C CYS A 61 -5.24 2.02 3.84
N ILE A 62 -5.43 1.12 2.86
CA ILE A 62 -6.59 1.17 1.97
C ILE A 62 -7.88 0.89 2.74
N LYS A 63 -7.84 -0.01 3.73
CA LYS A 63 -8.98 -0.36 4.60
C LYS A 63 -9.21 0.64 5.74
N SER A 64 -8.41 1.71 5.84
CA SER A 64 -8.58 2.70 6.91
C SER A 64 -9.87 3.49 6.72
N ASP A 65 -10.75 3.44 7.72
CA ASP A 65 -12.02 4.17 7.72
C ASP A 65 -11.80 5.61 8.23
N LEU A 66 -11.04 6.39 7.45
CA LEU A 66 -10.74 7.79 7.75
C LEU A 66 -11.54 8.77 6.88
N ALA A 67 -12.31 8.26 5.92
CA ALA A 67 -13.14 9.07 5.04
C ALA A 67 -14.26 9.75 5.84
N ALA A 68 -14.15 11.06 6.04
CA ALA A 68 -15.23 11.84 6.62
C ALA A 68 -16.46 11.77 5.70
N GLY A 69 -17.52 11.07 6.12
CA GLY A 69 -18.80 11.02 5.40
C GLY A 69 -19.05 9.78 4.52
N GLY A 70 -18.29 8.70 4.66
CA GLY A 70 -18.65 7.38 4.09
C GLY A 70 -18.46 7.21 2.58
N GLY A 71 -17.64 8.07 1.94
CA GLY A 71 -17.23 7.94 0.54
C GLY A 71 -15.93 7.16 0.36
N ALA A 72 -15.51 6.95 -0.90
CA ALA A 72 -14.17 6.44 -1.21
C ALA A 72 -13.12 7.43 -0.69
N GLY A 73 -12.42 7.06 0.38
CA GLY A 73 -11.38 7.90 1.00
C GLY A 73 -10.16 8.06 0.09
N VAL A 74 -9.34 9.07 0.37
CA VAL A 74 -8.10 9.38 -0.38
C VAL A 74 -7.21 8.15 -0.53
N MET A 75 -7.23 7.26 0.47
CA MET A 75 -6.45 6.04 0.50
C MET A 75 -6.86 5.00 -0.55
N GLN A 76 -8.15 4.96 -0.94
CA GLN A 76 -8.67 4.02 -1.95
C GLN A 76 -8.09 4.28 -3.33
N GLU A 77 -7.76 5.53 -3.66
CA GLU A 77 -7.07 5.89 -4.90
C GLU A 77 -5.55 5.86 -4.74
N LEU A 78 -5.05 6.34 -3.60
CA LEU A 78 -3.63 6.50 -3.37
C LEU A 78 -2.89 5.16 -3.27
N VAL A 79 -3.43 4.19 -2.51
CA VAL A 79 -2.76 2.91 -2.27
C VAL A 79 -2.55 2.12 -3.57
N PRO A 80 -3.56 1.91 -4.44
CA PRO A 80 -3.35 1.27 -5.73
C PRO A 80 -2.29 1.97 -6.59
N ARG A 81 -2.31 3.31 -6.63
CA ARG A 81 -1.32 4.11 -7.37
C ARG A 81 0.10 3.89 -6.87
N MET A 82 0.30 3.88 -5.54
CA MET A 82 1.62 3.66 -4.93
C MET A 82 2.10 2.23 -5.11
N LEU A 83 1.23 1.23 -4.92
CA LEU A 83 1.54 -0.18 -5.17
C LEU A 83 1.98 -0.40 -6.61
N LYS A 84 1.22 0.10 -7.58
CA LYS A 84 1.56 0.03 -9.00
C LYS A 84 2.94 0.59 -9.28
N ARG A 85 3.25 1.78 -8.77
CA ARG A 85 4.56 2.42 -8.96
C ARG A 85 5.72 1.57 -8.39
N MET A 86 5.58 1.06 -7.16
CA MET A 86 6.61 0.22 -6.56
C MET A 86 6.82 -1.09 -7.33
N ILE A 87 5.74 -1.76 -7.75
CA ILE A 87 5.80 -3.03 -8.49
C ILE A 87 6.42 -2.84 -9.87
N LEU A 88 6.04 -1.78 -10.59
CA LEU A 88 6.66 -1.45 -11.87
C LEU A 88 8.16 -1.22 -11.72
N GLU A 89 8.59 -0.51 -10.68
CA GLU A 89 10.02 -0.33 -10.42
C GLU A 89 10.72 -1.67 -10.11
N MET A 90 10.09 -2.56 -9.32
CA MET A 90 10.62 -3.90 -9.07
C MET A 90 10.77 -4.71 -10.35
N LYS A 91 9.81 -4.62 -11.28
CA LYS A 91 9.88 -5.30 -12.58
C LYS A 91 10.99 -4.69 -13.45
N ASN A 92 11.06 -3.36 -13.53
CA ASN A 92 12.05 -2.64 -14.32
C ASN A 92 13.50 -2.95 -13.87
N LYS A 93 13.71 -3.17 -12.57
CA LYS A 93 15.02 -3.55 -12.00
C LYS A 93 15.25 -5.06 -11.91
N GLU A 94 14.38 -5.86 -12.53
CA GLU A 94 14.44 -7.33 -12.51
C GLU A 94 14.46 -7.94 -11.09
N VAL A 95 13.91 -7.22 -10.11
CA VAL A 95 13.73 -7.70 -8.73
C VAL A 95 12.49 -8.59 -8.62
N LEU A 96 11.43 -8.25 -9.36
CA LEU A 96 10.18 -9.02 -9.41
C LEU A 96 10.03 -9.63 -10.80
N VAL A 97 10.37 -10.90 -10.94
CA VAL A 97 10.37 -11.61 -12.22
C VAL A 97 9.53 -12.88 -12.10
N GLN A 98 8.74 -13.18 -13.12
CA GLN A 98 8.00 -14.43 -13.18
C GLN A 98 8.97 -15.57 -13.51
N ARG A 99 9.27 -16.41 -12.52
CA ARG A 99 10.07 -17.63 -12.66
C ARG A 99 9.40 -18.74 -11.85
N GLU A 100 9.48 -19.97 -12.34
CA GLU A 100 8.95 -21.11 -11.60
C GLU A 100 9.62 -21.22 -10.23
N GLY A 101 8.81 -21.29 -9.17
CA GLY A 101 9.28 -21.37 -7.78
C GLY A 101 9.75 -20.04 -7.18
N ASP A 102 9.54 -18.91 -7.85
CA ASP A 102 9.84 -17.60 -7.26
C ASP A 102 8.73 -17.17 -6.29
N GLU A 103 8.96 -17.47 -5.01
CA GLU A 103 8.05 -17.13 -3.92
C GLU A 103 7.76 -15.61 -3.82
N LEU A 104 8.67 -14.74 -4.27
CA LEU A 104 8.45 -13.28 -4.25
C LEU A 104 7.43 -12.87 -5.31
N TRP A 105 7.48 -13.45 -6.51
CA TRP A 105 6.47 -13.23 -7.54
C TRP A 105 5.11 -13.68 -7.08
N GLU A 106 5.00 -14.93 -6.63
CA GLU A 106 3.74 -15.55 -6.21
C GLU A 106 3.08 -14.79 -5.06
N ILE A 107 3.84 -14.46 -4.01
CA ILE A 107 3.28 -13.75 -2.86
C ILE A 107 2.84 -12.33 -3.26
N THR A 108 3.58 -11.66 -4.13
CA THR A 108 3.20 -10.33 -4.62
C THR A 108 1.91 -10.42 -5.43
N HIS A 109 1.83 -11.37 -6.36
CA HIS A 109 0.66 -11.59 -7.19
C HIS A 109 -0.59 -11.82 -6.33
N ILE A 110 -0.53 -12.77 -5.38
CA ILE A 110 -1.66 -13.10 -4.50
C ILE A 110 -2.07 -11.88 -3.66
N GLN A 111 -1.14 -11.20 -3.00
CA GLN A 111 -1.48 -10.08 -2.12
C GLN A 111 -2.08 -8.90 -2.89
N ILE A 112 -1.58 -8.59 -4.08
CA ILE A 112 -2.09 -7.47 -4.88
C ILE A 112 -3.49 -7.75 -5.41
N GLN A 113 -3.83 -9.00 -5.74
CA GLN A 113 -5.19 -9.39 -6.10
C GLN A 113 -6.19 -9.03 -4.99
N TRP A 114 -5.82 -9.17 -3.72
CA TRP A 114 -6.70 -8.83 -2.59
C TRP A 114 -6.73 -7.35 -2.25
N ILE A 115 -5.60 -6.64 -2.42
CA ILE A 115 -5.47 -5.24 -2.02
C ILE A 115 -5.97 -4.29 -3.11
N ALA A 116 -5.61 -4.55 -4.37
CA ALA A 116 -5.89 -3.70 -5.51
C ALA A 116 -6.08 -4.54 -6.79
N PRO A 117 -7.25 -5.20 -6.95
CA PRO A 117 -7.53 -6.10 -8.08
C PRO A 117 -7.22 -5.48 -9.45
N ALA A 118 -7.60 -4.21 -9.67
CA ALA A 118 -7.32 -3.52 -10.93
C ALA A 118 -5.82 -3.39 -11.25
N VAL A 119 -4.97 -3.24 -10.23
CA VAL A 119 -3.49 -3.22 -10.39
C VAL A 119 -2.97 -4.62 -10.68
N ASN A 120 -3.61 -5.64 -10.09
CA ASN A 120 -3.28 -7.03 -10.35
C ASN A 120 -3.49 -7.39 -11.83
N GLU A 121 -4.69 -7.12 -12.35
CA GLU A 121 -5.07 -7.35 -13.74
C GLU A 121 -4.16 -6.62 -14.73
N GLU A 122 -3.76 -5.38 -14.40
CA GLU A 122 -2.90 -4.59 -15.28
C GLU A 122 -1.46 -5.12 -15.32
N LEU A 123 -0.92 -5.55 -14.17
CA LEU A 123 0.50 -5.82 -14.06
C LEU A 123 0.84 -7.31 -14.19
N PHE A 124 -0.05 -8.23 -13.82
CA PHE A 124 0.26 -9.65 -13.75
C PHE A 124 -0.48 -10.41 -14.87
N PRO A 125 0.25 -11.04 -15.80
CA PRO A 125 -0.38 -11.86 -16.84
C PRO A 125 -1.02 -13.13 -16.26
N GLU A 126 -2.01 -13.67 -16.97
CA GLU A 126 -2.58 -15.01 -16.72
C GLU A 126 -1.56 -16.12 -16.98
#